data_AF-A0A6P2EUB2-F1
#
_entry.id   AF-A0A6P2EUB2-F1
#
_cell.length_a   1.000
_cell.length_b   1.000
_cell.length_c   1.000
_cell.angle_alpha   90.00
_cell.angle_beta   90.00
_cell.angle_gamma   90.00
#
_symmetry.space_group_name_H-M   'P 1'
#
loop_
_entity.id
_entity.type
_entity.pdbx_description
1 polymer ?
#
loop_
_entity_poly.entity_id
_entity_poly.type
_entity_poly.pdbx_seq_one_letter_code
_entity_poly.pdbx_strand_id
1 'polypeptide(L)'
;MGTSDYAELERLRSKLVSSRAAAVAWRELLIESLGDCLCGSGSGPTPEQIQTLASLEEAEQRALEHYLRFLASTSLNPDRRPC
;
A
#
# COMPACT_ATOMS: atom_id res chain seq x y z
N MET A 1 -0.94 -20.44 -16.73
CA MET A 1 -0.89 -19.02 -16.33
C MET A 1 -0.45 -18.23 -17.56
N GLY A 2 -1.33 -17.39 -18.11
CA GLY A 2 -1.02 -16.66 -19.34
C GLY A 2 -0.01 -15.53 -19.06
N THR A 3 0.70 -15.07 -20.09
CA THR A 3 1.60 -13.89 -19.99
C THR A 3 0.89 -12.64 -19.45
N SER A 4 -0.41 -12.51 -19.75
CA SER A 4 -1.31 -11.46 -19.22
C SER A 4 -1.55 -11.58 -17.71
N ASP A 5 -1.76 -12.79 -17.19
CA ASP A 5 -1.98 -13.01 -15.74
C ASP A 5 -0.71 -12.68 -14.94
N TYR A 6 0.47 -12.98 -15.50
CA TYR A 6 1.75 -12.65 -14.88
C TYR A 6 2.02 -11.14 -14.88
N ALA A 7 1.77 -10.45 -16.00
CA ALA A 7 1.94 -9.00 -16.09
C ALA A 7 1.01 -8.26 -15.11
N GLU A 8 -0.24 -8.71 -14.98
CA GLU A 8 -1.19 -8.15 -14.03
C GLU A 8 -0.77 -8.41 -12.57
N LEU A 9 -0.28 -9.62 -12.27
CA LEU A 9 0.25 -9.94 -10.94
C LEU A 9 1.40 -9.01 -10.56
N GLU A 10 2.36 -8.81 -11.46
CA GLU A 10 3.52 -7.96 -11.20
C GLU A 10 3.13 -6.48 -11.06
N ARG A 11 2.13 -6.02 -11.82
CA ARG A 11 1.54 -4.69 -11.67
C ARG A 11 0.91 -4.51 -10.29
N LEU A 12 0.11 -5.47 -9.84
CA LEU A 12 -0.55 -5.43 -8.53
C LEU A 12 0.47 -5.50 -7.39
N ARG A 13 1.50 -6.35 -7.53
CA ARG A 13 2.62 -6.44 -6.58
C ARG A 13 3.36 -5.11 -6.48
N SER A 14 3.73 -4.52 -7.62
CA SER A 14 4.41 -3.22 -7.67
C SER A 14 3.58 -2.13 -6.99
N LYS A 15 2.26 -2.11 -7.26
CA LYS A 15 1.34 -1.15 -6.63
C LYS A 15 1.29 -1.32 -5.11
N LEU A 16 1.17 -2.54 -4.61
CA LEU A 16 1.17 -2.84 -3.17
C LEU A 16 2.48 -2.40 -2.50
N VAL A 17 3.63 -2.69 -3.13
CA VAL A 17 4.94 -2.27 -2.60
C VAL A 17 5.04 -0.74 -2.55
N SER A 18 4.62 -0.06 -3.61
CA SER A 18 4.67 1.42 -3.66
C SER A 18 3.72 2.09 -2.66
N SER A 19 2.51 1.57 -2.46
CA SER A 19 1.54 2.15 -1.52
C SER A 19 2.02 1.98 -0.07
N ARG A 20 2.54 0.79 0.26
CA ARG A 20 3.18 0.55 1.56
C ARG A 20 4.38 1.45 1.80
N ALA A 21 5.26 1.60 0.81
CA ALA A 21 6.43 2.47 0.93
C ALA A 21 6.02 3.94 1.18
N ALA A 22 4.98 4.42 0.48
CA ALA A 22 4.45 5.77 0.70
C ALA A 22 3.85 5.95 2.09
N ALA A 23 3.05 5.00 2.58
CA ALA A 23 2.46 5.05 3.92
C ALA A 23 3.53 5.01 5.03
N VAL A 24 4.55 4.16 4.87
CA VAL A 24 5.68 4.08 5.81
C VAL A 24 6.47 5.39 5.83
N ALA A 25 6.90 5.89 4.68
CA ALA A 25 7.67 7.13 4.60
C ALA A 25 6.90 8.32 5.20
N TRP A 26 5.60 8.41 4.93
CA TRP A 26 4.77 9.47 5.51
C TRP A 26 4.62 9.32 7.02
N ARG A 27 4.44 8.09 7.52
CA ARG A 27 4.38 7.82 8.96
C ARG A 27 5.67 8.21 9.67
N GLU A 28 6.83 7.90 9.09
CA GLU A 28 8.13 8.29 9.63
C GLU A 28 8.25 9.82 9.74
N LEU A 29 7.81 10.57 8.72
CA LEU A 29 7.78 12.04 8.76
C LEU A 29 6.89 12.58 9.89
N LEU A 30 5.73 11.98 10.14
CA LEU A 30 4.84 12.43 11.22
C LEU A 30 5.38 12.09 12.61
N ILE A 31 6.05 10.93 12.75
CA ILE A 31 6.72 10.56 14.00
C ILE A 31 7.85 11.55 14.31
N GLU A 32 8.67 11.90 13.31
CA GLU A 32 9.74 12.90 13.48
C GLU A 32 9.16 14.27 13.88
N SER A 33 8.14 14.74 13.17
CA SER A 33 7.45 15.99 13.49
C SER A 33 6.84 16.00 14.91
N LEU A 34 6.28 14.87 15.35
CA LEU A 34 5.80 14.71 16.72
C LEU A 34 6.97 14.75 17.72
N GLY A 35 8.09 14.11 17.40
CA GLY A 35 9.32 14.18 18.18
C GLY A 35 9.81 15.62 18.37
N ASP A 36 9.86 16.40 17.29
CA ASP A 36 10.21 17.82 17.33
C ASP A 36 9.28 18.63 18.26
N CYS A 37 7.98 18.36 18.22
CA CYS A 37 7.01 18.99 19.11
C CYS A 37 7.27 18.66 20.58
N LEU A 38 7.53 17.39 20.89
CA LEU A 38 7.81 16.95 22.26
C LEU A 38 9.14 17.50 22.80
N CYS A 39 10.11 17.75 21.92
CA CYS A 39 11.39 18.38 22.27
C CYS A 39 11.34 19.92 22.31
N GLY A 40 10.22 20.53 21.90
CA GLY A 40 10.04 21.98 21.85
C GLY A 40 10.70 22.67 20.64
N SER A 41 11.10 21.91 19.62
CA SER A 41 11.70 22.41 18.36
C SER A 41 10.70 22.57 17.22
N GLY A 42 9.48 22.04 17.34
CA GLY A 42 8.47 22.06 16.28
C GLY A 42 7.02 22.14 16.75
N SER A 43 6.10 22.25 15.79
CA SER A 43 4.66 22.39 16.04
C SER A 43 3.91 21.06 16.09
N GLY A 44 4.57 19.97 15.67
CA GLY A 44 3.92 18.67 15.50
C GLY A 44 3.16 18.53 14.18
N PRO A 45 2.62 17.33 13.91
CA PRO A 45 1.87 17.07 12.69
C PRO A 45 0.53 17.82 12.68
N THR A 46 0.16 18.41 11.54
CA THR A 46 -1.15 19.07 11.37
C THR A 46 -2.26 18.03 11.13
N PRO A 47 -3.54 18.41 11.38
CA PRO A 47 -4.67 17.54 11.05
C PRO A 47 -4.70 17.09 9.57
N GLU A 48 -4.33 17.96 8.64
CA GLU A 48 -4.26 17.64 7.20
C GLU A 48 -3.17 16.61 6.90
N GLN A 49 -2.03 16.69 7.59
CA GLN A 49 -0.96 15.71 7.46
C GLN A 49 -1.38 14.34 8.02
N ILE A 50 -2.12 14.31 9.13
CA ILE A 50 -2.71 13.09 9.70
C ILE A 50 -3.76 12.51 8.74
N GLN A 51 -4.61 13.34 8.17
CA GLN A 51 -5.61 12.92 7.17
C GLN A 51 -4.93 12.35 5.91
N THR A 52 -3.80 12.93 5.51
CA THR A 52 -2.99 12.41 4.40
C THR A 52 -2.46 11.01 4.71
N LEU A 53 -1.98 10.76 5.94
CA LEU A 53 -1.57 9.42 6.37
C LEU A 53 -2.74 8.43 6.25
N ALA A 54 -3.92 8.79 6.77
CA ALA A 54 -5.10 7.92 6.70
C ALA A 54 -5.46 7.57 5.24
N SER A 55 -5.40 8.53 4.32
CA SER A 55 -5.65 8.27 2.89
C SER A 55 -4.60 7.35 2.26
N LEU A 56 -3.33 7.45 2.67
CA LEU A 56 -2.26 6.54 2.22
C LEU A 56 -2.46 5.12 2.75
N GLU A 57 -2.84 4.98 4.02
CA GLU A 57 -3.15 3.68 4.64
C GLU A 57 -4.37 3.01 3.98
N GLU A 58 -5.42 3.77 3.65
CA GLU A 58 -6.54 3.24 2.87
C GLU A 58 -6.12 2.82 1.45
N ALA A 59 -5.18 3.52 0.83
CA ALA A 59 -4.66 3.15 -0.49
C ALA A 59 -3.80 1.87 -0.42
N GLU A 60 -3.01 1.70 0.64
CA GLU A 60 -2.29 0.46 0.96
C GLU A 60 -3.26 -0.71 1.13
N GLN A 61 -4.29 -0.54 1.97
CA GLN A 61 -5.29 -1.57 2.23
C GLN A 61 -6.02 -2.00 0.95
N ARG A 62 -6.46 -1.03 0.13
CA ARG A 62 -7.09 -1.31 -1.18
C ARG A 62 -6.15 -2.05 -2.14
N ALA A 63 -4.85 -1.72 -2.14
CA ALA A 63 -3.88 -2.43 -2.97
C ALA A 63 -3.67 -3.88 -2.51
N LEU A 64 -3.64 -4.11 -1.20
CA LEU A 64 -3.54 -5.45 -0.60
C LEU A 64 -4.77 -6.30 -0.95
N GLU A 65 -5.97 -5.74 -0.79
CA GLU A 65 -7.22 -6.44 -1.13
C GLU A 65 -7.27 -6.84 -2.60
N HIS A 66 -6.88 -5.95 -3.52
CA HIS A 66 -6.82 -6.27 -4.94
C HIS A 66 -5.79 -7.37 -5.25
N TYR A 67 -4.60 -7.28 -4.64
CA TYR A 67 -3.56 -8.30 -4.80
C TYR A 67 -4.04 -9.67 -4.31
N LEU A 68 -4.61 -9.75 -3.10
CA LEU A 68 -5.13 -10.99 -2.54
C LEU A 68 -6.31 -11.55 -3.34
N ARG A 69 -7.23 -10.69 -3.79
CA ARG A 69 -8.36 -11.10 -4.63
C ARG A 69 -7.88 -11.71 -5.95
N PHE A 70 -6.84 -11.14 -6.56
CA PHE A 70 -6.24 -11.67 -7.78
C PHE A 70 -5.54 -13.02 -7.55
N LEU A 71 -4.80 -13.17 -6.45
CA LEU A 71 -4.19 -14.45 -6.09
C LEU A 71 -5.25 -15.54 -5.85
N ALA A 72 -6.36 -15.20 -5.17
CA ALA A 72 -7.45 -16.13 -4.93
C ALA A 72 -8.13 -16.55 -6.25
N SER A 73 -8.42 -15.61 -7.14
CA SER A 73 -9.11 -15.90 -8.41
C SER A 73 -8.26 -16.72 -9.40
N THR A 74 -6.94 -16.57 -9.35
CA THR A 74 -5.99 -17.36 -10.14
C THR A 74 -5.72 -18.75 -9.54
N SER A 75 -5.77 -18.89 -8.21
CA SER A 75 -5.60 -20.18 -7.51
C SER A 75 -6.86 -21.07 -7.57
N LEU A 76 -8.05 -20.47 -7.66
CA LEU A 76 -9.34 -21.17 -7.68
C LEU A 76 -9.84 -21.54 -9.08
N ASN A 77 -9.07 -21.26 -10.15
CA ASN A 77 -9.40 -21.64 -11.53
C ASN A 77 -8.50 -22.80 -12.03
N PRO A 78 -8.82 -24.07 -11.70
CA PRO A 78 -8.09 -25.22 -12.23
C PRO A 78 -8.36 -25.49 -13.72
N ASP A 79 -9.39 -24.88 -14.33
CA ASP A 79 -9.82 -25.12 -15.72
C ASP A 79 -8.99 -24.40 -16.80
N ARG A 80 -7.96 -23.63 -16.41
CA ARG A 80 -6.99 -23.04 -17.37
C ARG A 80 -5.79 -23.96 -17.64
N ARG A 81 -6.01 -25.27 -17.76
CA ARG A 81 -4.99 -26.18 -18.29
C ARG A 81 -5.00 -26.09 -19.82
N PRO A 82 -3.86 -25.77 -20.47
CA PRO A 82 -3.77 -25.97 -21.91
C PRO A 82 -3.87 -27.47 -22.19
N CYS A 83 -4.79 -27.84 -23.08
CA CYS A 83 -4.81 -29.14 -23.73
C CYS A 83 -3.49 -29.38 -24.49
#